data_AF-A0A7X3U202-F1
#
_entry.id   AF-A0A7X3U202-F1
#
_cell.length_a   1.000
_cell.length_b   1.000
_cell.length_c   1.000
_cell.angle_alpha   90.00
_cell.angle_beta   90.00
_cell.angle_gamma   90.00
#
_symmetry.space_group_name_H-M   'P 1'
#
loop_
_entity.id
_entity.type
_entity.pdbx_description
1 polymer ?
#
loop_
_entity_poly.entity_id
_entity_poly.type
_entity_poly.pdbx_seq_one_letter_code
_entity_poly.pdbx_strand_id
1 'polypeptide(L)' 'MREIQSTEAKARFAELLRRVENGETVAITRHGKT' A
#
# COMPACT_ATOMS: atom_id res chain seq x y z
N MET A 1 4.26 -9.45 -2.84
CA MET A 1 4.62 -8.04 -2.58
C MET A 1 3.95 -7.20 -3.64
N ARG A 2 3.03 -6.31 -3.25
CA ARG A 2 2.26 -5.46 -4.18
C ARG A 2 2.75 -4.02 -4.07
N GLU A 3 2.96 -3.36 -5.21
CA GLU A 3 3.30 -1.93 -5.26
C GLU A 3 2.06 -1.08 -5.56
N ILE A 4 1.87 0.02 -4.82
CA ILE A 4 0.77 0.96 -5.01
C ILE A 4 1.26 2.40 -4.92
N GLN A 5 0.55 3.33 -5.58
CA GLN A 5 0.85 4.75 -5.46
C GLN A 5 0.44 5.31 -4.09
N SER A 6 1.20 6.26 -3.57
CA SER A 6 0.92 6.96 -2.31
C SER A 6 -0.49 7.56 -2.23
N THR A 7 -1.03 8.04 -3.34
CA THR A 7 -2.41 8.54 -3.41
C THR A 7 -3.45 7.44 -3.16
N GLU A 8 -3.25 6.26 -3.72
CA GLU A 8 -4.11 5.09 -3.50
C GLU A 8 -3.96 4.60 -2.05
N ALA A 9 -2.72 4.55 -1.54
CA ALA A 9 -2.43 4.15 -0.17
C ALA A 9 -3.16 5.03 0.85
N LYS A 10 -3.13 6.36 0.64
CA LYS A 10 -3.83 7.32 1.49
C LYS A 10 -5.34 7.12 1.45
N ALA A 11 -5.91 6.88 0.26
CA ALA A 11 -7.36 6.72 0.10
C ALA A 11 -7.91 5.43 0.73
N ARG A 12 -7.11 4.36 0.80
CA ARG A 12 -7.54 3.03 1.24
C ARG A 12 -6.77 2.49 2.45
N PHE A 13 -6.22 3.37 3.27
CA PHE A 13 -5.27 3.00 4.32
C PHE A 13 -5.77 1.89 5.27
N ALA A 14 -7.01 1.99 5.74
CA ALA A 14 -7.59 1.00 6.65
C ALA A 14 -7.81 -0.39 6.02
N GLU A 15 -8.04 -0.47 4.71
CA GLU A 15 -8.11 -1.74 3.99
C GLU A 15 -6.72 -2.35 3.85
N LEU A 16 -5.74 -1.53 3.47
CA LEU A 16 -4.35 -1.96 3.32
C LEU A 16 -3.77 -2.45 4.63
N LEU A 17 -4.09 -1.79 5.75
CA LEU A 17 -3.66 -2.21 7.07
C LEU A 17 -4.21 -3.60 7.44
N ARG A 18 -5.51 -3.84 7.21
CA ARG A 18 -6.11 -5.17 7.40
C ARG A 18 -5.43 -6.25 6.58
N ARG A 19 -4.96 -5.92 5.37
CA ARG A 19 -4.24 -6.88 4.52
C ARG A 19 -2.84 -7.18 5.06
N VAL A 20 -2.14 -6.15 5.57
CA VAL A 20 -0.85 -6.31 6.24
C VAL A 20 -0.97 -7.15 7.51
N GLU A 21 -2.01 -6.93 8.31
CA GLU A 21 -2.32 -7.75 9.50
C GLU A 21 -2.55 -9.23 9.15
N ASN A 22 -3.06 -9.52 7.95
CA ASN A 22 -3.22 -10.88 7.43
C ASN A 22 -1.95 -11.45 6.77
N GLY A 23 -0.80 -10.76 6.87
CA GLY A 23 0.50 -11.23 6.39
C GLY A 23 0.90 -10.73 5.00
N GLU A 24 0.14 -9.81 4.39
CA GLU A 24 0.53 -9.24 3.09
C GLU A 24 1.63 -8.16 3.24
N THR A 25 2.53 -8.07 2.26
CA THR A 25 3.49 -6.95 2.15
C THR A 25 3.11 -6.03 0.99
N VAL A 26 2.95 -4.74 1.31
CA VAL A 26 2.62 -3.67 0.36
C VAL A 26 3.75 -2.64 0.34
N ALA A 27 4.28 -2.34 -0.83
CA ALA A 27 5.23 -1.26 -1.07
C ALA A 27 4.49 -0.03 -1.61
N ILE A 28 4.73 1.13 -1.00
CA ILE A 28 4.11 2.39 -1.40
C ILE A 28 5.15 3.20 -2.16
N THR A 29 4.82 3.61 -3.39
CA THR A 29 5.70 4.44 -4.23
C THR A 29 5.09 5.82 -4.47
N ARG A 30 5.93 6.79 -4.84
CA ARG A 30 5.46 8.13 -5.24
C ARG A 30 5.98 8.46 -6.63
N HIS A 31 5.08 8.69 -7.58
CA HIS A 31 5.41 8.94 -8.99
C HIS A 31 6.22 7.80 -9.63
N GLY A 32 5.98 6.55 -9.21
CA GLY A 32 6.71 5.38 -9.70
C GLY A 32 8.19 5.34 -9.33
N LYS A 33 8.65 6.20 -8.40
CA LYS A 33 9.98 6.14 -7.80
C LYS A 33 9.87 5.46 -6.43
N THR A 34 10.71 4.46 -6.23
CA THR A 34 10.93 3.75 -4.97
C THR A 34 11.70 4.60 -3.97
#